data_AF-A0A0Q5IEZ1-F1
#
_entry.id   AF-A0A0Q5IEZ1-F1
#
_cell.length_a   1.000
_cell.length_b   1.000
_cell.length_c   1.000
_cell.angle_alpha   90.00
_cell.angle_beta   90.00
_cell.angle_gamma   90.00
#
_symmetry.space_group_name_H-M   'P 1'
#
loop_
_entity.id
_entity.type
_entity.pdbx_description
1 polymer ?
#
loop_
_entity_poly.entity_id
_entity_poly.type
_entity_poly.pdbx_seq_one_letter_code
_entity_poly.pdbx_strand_id
1 'polypeptide(L)'
;MGLFGLGVKLKDLQDLYVEQLRDLYSAETQLLEALPKMGAAATAAELKQGFSNHLEETRIQVQRLDAIFQDLGEQPGGHTCKAMQGLVAEGSDMIKEKANPAVKDAGLIAAAQRIEHYEIAGYGTVATYAKVLGHQQHLELLRQTESEEKATDSKLTAFAQEINLEAAQA
;
A
#
# COMPACT_ATOMS: atom_id res chain seq x y z
N MET A 1 25.64 -1.54 3.01
CA MET A 1 24.27 -1.44 2.45
C MET A 1 23.50 -0.47 3.34
N GLY A 2 22.90 0.58 2.77
CA GLY A 2 22.07 1.54 3.53
C GLY A 2 20.78 0.89 4.04
N LEU A 3 20.09 1.56 4.97
CA LEU A 3 18.90 1.03 5.69
C LEU A 3 17.80 0.44 4.78
N PHE A 4 17.70 0.90 3.54
CA PHE A 4 16.70 0.45 2.55
C PHE A 4 17.29 -0.39 1.40
N GLY A 5 18.54 -0.88 1.52
CA GLY A 5 19.23 -1.59 0.43
C GLY A 5 19.91 -0.68 -0.60
N LEU A 6 20.03 0.61 -0.29
CA LEU A 6 20.45 1.64 -1.24
C LEU A 6 21.96 1.64 -1.53
N GLY A 7 22.28 1.81 -2.83
CA GLY A 7 23.60 2.18 -3.36
C GLY A 7 23.73 3.69 -3.67
N VAL A 8 22.69 4.49 -3.38
CA VAL A 8 22.65 5.94 -3.61
C VAL A 8 23.11 6.70 -2.36
N LYS A 9 23.92 7.75 -2.56
CA LYS A 9 24.43 8.60 -1.48
C LYS A 9 23.40 9.72 -1.19
N LEU A 10 22.74 9.65 -0.04
CA LEU A 10 21.83 10.68 0.46
C LEU A 10 22.62 11.88 1.02
N LYS A 11 22.42 13.07 0.46
CA LYS A 11 23.09 14.31 0.90
C LYS A 11 22.15 15.26 1.61
N ASP A 12 20.88 15.31 1.19
CA ASP A 12 19.88 16.23 1.70
C ASP A 12 18.46 15.61 1.71
N LEU A 13 17.47 16.43 2.07
CA LEU A 13 16.08 16.00 2.14
C LEU A 13 15.47 15.74 0.75
N GLN A 14 15.97 16.39 -0.30
CA GLN A 14 15.50 16.16 -1.67
C GLN A 14 15.88 14.75 -2.10
N ASP A 15 17.13 14.33 -1.86
CA ASP A 15 17.58 12.96 -2.13
C ASP A 15 16.70 11.95 -1.37
N LEU A 16 16.45 12.20 -0.08
CA LEU A 16 15.61 11.31 0.72
C LEU A 16 14.15 11.27 0.25
N TYR A 17 13.58 12.41 -0.17
CA TYR A 17 12.23 12.50 -0.71
C TYR A 17 12.06 11.65 -1.96
N VAL A 18 12.97 11.78 -2.93
CA VAL A 18 12.96 10.97 -4.16
C VAL A 18 13.07 9.48 -3.85
N GLU A 19 13.96 9.08 -2.93
CA GLU A 19 14.10 7.67 -2.55
C GLU A 19 12.85 7.12 -1.85
N GLN A 20 12.19 7.90 -1.00
CA GLN A 20 10.93 7.48 -0.36
C GLN A 20 9.78 7.37 -1.38
N LEU A 21 9.73 8.25 -2.39
CA LEU A 21 8.79 8.12 -3.50
C LEU A 21 9.05 6.85 -4.33
N ARG A 22 10.31 6.47 -4.55
CA ARG A 22 10.67 5.24 -5.27
C ARG A 22 10.25 4.00 -4.48
N ASP A 23 10.39 4.05 -3.16
CA ASP A 23 9.91 3.00 -2.27
C ASP A 23 8.39 2.83 -2.35
N LEU A 24 7.62 3.92 -2.26
CA LEU A 24 6.17 3.90 -2.45
C LEU A 24 5.77 3.41 -3.84
N TYR A 25 6.43 3.89 -4.90
CA TYR A 25 6.17 3.41 -6.26
C TYR A 25 6.37 1.89 -6.39
N SER A 26 7.45 1.38 -5.80
CA SER A 26 7.69 -0.06 -5.76
C SER A 26 6.66 -0.80 -4.90
N ALA A 27 6.13 -0.20 -3.84
CA ALA A 27 5.09 -0.79 -3.01
C ALA A 27 3.77 -0.93 -3.78
N GLU A 28 3.30 0.16 -4.36
CA GLU A 28 2.07 0.25 -5.14
C GLU A 28 2.06 -0.71 -6.34
N THR A 29 3.18 -0.79 -7.06
CA THR A 29 3.32 -1.71 -8.19
C THR A 29 3.29 -3.19 -7.76
N GLN A 30 3.80 -3.52 -6.58
CA GLN A 30 3.64 -4.87 -6.01
C GLN A 30 2.18 -5.16 -5.64
N LEU A 31 1.45 -4.16 -5.14
CA LEU A 31 0.02 -4.31 -4.80
C LEU A 31 -0.86 -4.53 -6.03
N LEU A 32 -0.55 -3.89 -7.17
CA LEU A 32 -1.25 -4.16 -8.44
C LEU A 32 -1.24 -5.66 -8.81
N GLU A 33 -0.20 -6.41 -8.42
CA GLU A 33 -0.13 -7.85 -8.62
C GLU A 33 -0.74 -8.68 -7.48
N ALA A 34 -0.76 -8.15 -6.26
CA ALA A 34 -1.22 -8.84 -5.06
C ALA A 34 -2.74 -8.79 -4.92
N LEU A 35 -3.35 -7.62 -5.13
CA LEU A 35 -4.77 -7.36 -4.90
C LEU A 35 -5.70 -8.30 -5.71
N PRO A 36 -5.43 -8.60 -7.00
CA PRO A 36 -6.25 -9.58 -7.73
C PRO A 36 -6.23 -10.97 -7.10
N LYS A 37 -5.09 -11.39 -6.53
CA LYS A 37 -4.93 -12.70 -5.87
C LYS A 37 -5.67 -12.73 -4.54
N MET A 38 -5.59 -11.66 -3.75
CA MET A 38 -6.32 -11.52 -2.49
C MET A 38 -7.82 -11.49 -2.73
N GLY A 39 -8.29 -10.73 -3.73
CA GLY A 39 -9.70 -10.72 -4.15
C GLY A 39 -10.20 -12.08 -4.61
N ALA A 40 -9.40 -12.85 -5.36
CA ALA A 40 -9.79 -14.20 -5.78
C ALA A 40 -9.86 -15.21 -4.63
N ALA A 41 -9.05 -15.00 -3.58
CA ALA A 41 -8.98 -15.89 -2.42
C ALA A 41 -10.04 -15.59 -1.35
N ALA A 42 -10.51 -14.34 -1.28
CA ALA A 42 -11.56 -13.95 -0.37
C ALA A 42 -12.86 -14.73 -0.65
N THR A 43 -13.72 -14.91 0.35
CA THR A 43 -15.02 -15.58 0.19
C THR A 43 -16.21 -14.65 0.37
N ALA A 44 -16.14 -13.75 1.35
CA ALA A 44 -17.08 -12.68 1.62
C ALA A 44 -17.19 -11.70 0.43
N ALA A 45 -18.43 -11.36 0.05
CA ALA A 45 -18.70 -10.57 -1.15
C ALA A 45 -18.19 -9.12 -1.02
N GLU A 46 -18.39 -8.53 0.15
CA GLU A 46 -17.91 -7.19 0.49
C GLU A 46 -16.39 -7.11 0.51
N LEU A 47 -15.70 -8.15 1.00
CA LEU A 47 -14.23 -8.20 0.99
C LEU A 47 -13.67 -8.31 -0.43
N LYS A 48 -14.27 -9.15 -1.28
CA LYS A 48 -13.92 -9.23 -2.72
C LYS A 48 -14.06 -7.89 -3.40
N GLN A 49 -15.20 -7.22 -3.18
CA GLN A 49 -15.45 -5.90 -3.76
C GLN A 49 -14.48 -4.85 -3.21
N GLY A 50 -14.13 -4.94 -1.92
CA GLY A 50 -13.11 -4.12 -1.29
C GLY A 50 -11.77 -4.20 -2.00
N PHE A 51 -11.24 -5.41 -2.24
CA PHE A 51 -10.00 -5.61 -2.99
C PHE A 51 -10.08 -5.13 -4.44
N SER A 52 -11.23 -5.33 -5.11
CA SER A 52 -11.42 -4.84 -6.47
C SER A 52 -11.45 -3.32 -6.54
N ASN A 53 -12.07 -2.65 -5.57
CA ASN A 53 -12.10 -1.19 -5.52
C ASN A 53 -10.71 -0.64 -5.23
N HIS A 54 -10.02 -1.23 -4.26
CA HIS A 54 -8.69 -0.81 -3.88
C HIS A 54 -7.69 -0.98 -5.04
N LEU A 55 -7.80 -2.06 -5.83
CA LEU A 55 -7.00 -2.22 -7.05
C LEU A 55 -7.13 -1.04 -8.03
N GLU A 56 -8.33 -0.51 -8.22
CA GLU A 56 -8.55 0.63 -9.10
C GLU A 56 -8.05 1.94 -8.48
N GLU A 57 -8.16 2.11 -7.15
CA GLU A 57 -7.54 3.20 -6.41
C GLU A 57 -6.00 3.16 -6.56
N THR A 58 -5.36 2.01 -6.32
CA THR A 58 -3.91 1.74 -6.52
C THR A 58 -3.43 2.13 -7.92
N ARG A 59 -4.21 1.83 -8.98
CA ARG A 59 -3.84 2.26 -10.34
C ARG A 59 -3.75 3.78 -10.48
N ILE A 60 -4.68 4.50 -9.84
CA ILE A 60 -4.70 5.96 -9.85
C ILE A 60 -3.55 6.50 -8.98
N GLN A 61 -3.26 5.87 -7.86
CA GLN A 61 -2.17 6.26 -6.96
C GLN A 61 -0.80 6.14 -7.65
N VAL A 62 -0.55 5.05 -8.41
CA VAL A 62 0.62 4.91 -9.28
C VAL A 62 0.70 6.05 -10.31
N GLN A 63 -0.42 6.42 -10.94
CA GLN A 63 -0.44 7.55 -11.89
C GLN A 63 -0.11 8.90 -11.23
N ARG A 64 -0.51 9.11 -9.97
CA ARG A 64 -0.11 10.32 -9.21
C ARG A 64 1.38 10.32 -8.95
N LEU A 65 1.96 9.18 -8.58
CA LEU A 65 3.41 9.07 -8.41
C LEU A 65 4.14 9.31 -9.74
N ASP A 66 3.66 8.75 -10.85
CA ASP A 66 4.23 9.00 -12.19
C ASP A 66 4.26 10.51 -12.51
N ALA A 67 3.18 11.24 -12.21
CA ALA A 67 3.12 12.68 -12.40
C ALA A 67 4.13 13.45 -11.53
N ILE A 68 4.31 13.02 -10.27
CA ILE A 68 5.32 13.59 -9.36
C ILE A 68 6.73 13.34 -9.89
N PHE A 69 7.04 12.11 -10.33
CA PHE A 69 8.35 11.78 -10.90
C PHE A 69 8.64 12.56 -12.18
N GLN A 70 7.63 12.73 -13.04
CA GLN A 70 7.74 13.54 -14.25
C GLN A 70 8.09 15.00 -13.92
N ASP A 71 7.42 15.60 -12.94
CA ASP A 71 7.70 16.98 -12.50
C ASP A 71 9.10 17.13 -11.89
N LEU A 72 9.56 16.11 -11.15
CA LEU A 72 10.91 16.07 -10.59
C LEU A 72 12.01 15.82 -11.63
N GLY A 73 11.66 15.38 -12.84
CA GLY A 73 12.64 14.94 -13.85
C GLY A 73 13.38 13.66 -13.45
N GLU A 74 12.79 12.86 -12.56
CA GLU A 74 13.37 11.64 -11.99
C GLU A 74 12.66 10.39 -12.53
N GLN A 75 13.32 9.23 -12.43
CA GLN A 75 12.70 7.95 -12.82
C GLN A 75 12.14 7.22 -11.57
N PRO A 76 10.92 6.65 -11.65
CA PRO A 76 10.26 5.98 -10.53
C PRO A 76 10.84 4.60 -10.17
N GLY A 77 11.55 3.96 -11.10
CA GLY A 77 12.07 2.60 -10.96
C GLY A 77 13.47 2.52 -10.33
N GLY A 78 14.04 1.31 -10.36
CA GLY A 78 15.41 1.03 -9.90
C GLY A 78 15.53 0.65 -8.43
N HIS A 79 14.41 0.56 -7.71
CA HIS A 79 14.34 0.19 -6.31
C HIS A 79 13.27 -0.89 -6.07
N THR A 80 13.44 -1.68 -5.01
CA THR A 80 12.48 -2.69 -4.58
C THR A 80 12.14 -2.46 -3.12
N CYS A 81 10.88 -2.16 -2.83
CA CYS A 81 10.37 -2.03 -1.48
C CYS A 81 10.31 -3.41 -0.81
N LYS A 82 11.32 -3.71 0.02
CA LYS A 82 11.41 -4.98 0.75
C LYS A 82 10.35 -5.12 1.83
N ALA A 83 9.91 -4.01 2.41
CA ALA A 83 8.86 -4.02 3.42
C ALA A 83 7.54 -4.47 2.79
N MET A 84 7.14 -3.84 1.68
CA MET A 84 5.93 -4.26 0.95
C MET A 84 6.04 -5.70 0.45
N GLN A 85 7.22 -6.12 -0.03
CA GLN A 85 7.44 -7.51 -0.42
C GLN A 85 7.13 -8.51 0.70
N GLY A 86 7.53 -8.18 1.93
CA GLY A 86 7.22 -8.98 3.12
C GLY A 86 5.72 -8.99 3.43
N LEU A 87 5.07 -7.83 3.40
CA LEU A 87 3.63 -7.71 3.68
C LEU A 87 2.77 -8.45 2.64
N VAL A 88 3.13 -8.35 1.35
CA VAL A 88 2.48 -9.12 0.27
C VAL A 88 2.72 -10.62 0.43
N ALA A 89 3.89 -11.03 0.94
CA ALA A 89 4.16 -12.43 1.23
C ALA A 89 3.26 -12.97 2.35
N GLU A 90 2.99 -12.19 3.40
CA GLU A 90 2.05 -12.59 4.46
C GLU A 90 0.64 -12.83 3.90
N GLY A 91 0.14 -11.94 3.04
CA GLY A 91 -1.12 -12.14 2.34
C GLY A 91 -1.10 -13.38 1.44
N SER A 92 -0.01 -13.58 0.71
CA SER A 92 0.18 -14.75 -0.17
C SER A 92 0.22 -16.08 0.59
N ASP A 93 0.76 -16.09 1.80
CA ASP A 93 0.79 -17.29 2.64
C ASP A 93 -0.60 -17.57 3.24
N MET A 94 -1.34 -16.53 3.65
CA MET A 94 -2.73 -16.67 4.08
C MET A 94 -3.64 -17.25 2.97
N ILE A 95 -3.42 -16.87 1.70
CA ILE A 95 -4.14 -17.44 0.55
C ILE A 95 -3.96 -18.98 0.48
N LYS A 96 -2.73 -19.46 0.71
CA LYS A 96 -2.36 -20.89 0.59
C LYS A 96 -2.83 -21.72 1.79
N GLU A 97 -3.10 -21.08 2.93
CA GLU A 97 -3.44 -21.78 4.16
C GLU A 97 -4.75 -22.58 4.02
N LYS A 98 -4.80 -23.73 4.68
CA LYS A 98 -6.02 -24.56 4.73
C LYS A 98 -6.82 -24.18 5.97
N ALA A 99 -7.61 -23.12 5.85
CA ALA A 99 -8.47 -22.60 6.92
C ALA A 99 -9.95 -22.64 6.53
N ASN A 100 -10.83 -22.54 7.52
CA ASN A 100 -12.24 -22.21 7.32
C ASN A 100 -12.36 -20.91 6.49
N PRO A 101 -13.32 -20.80 5.54
CA PRO A 101 -13.53 -19.58 4.75
C PRO A 101 -13.53 -18.27 5.54
N ALA A 102 -14.29 -18.17 6.62
CA ALA A 102 -14.38 -16.95 7.43
C ALA A 102 -13.06 -16.64 8.14
N VAL A 103 -12.35 -17.67 8.63
CA VAL A 103 -11.01 -17.52 9.23
C VAL A 103 -9.99 -17.05 8.18
N LYS A 104 -10.11 -17.53 6.95
CA LYS A 104 -9.26 -17.07 5.84
C LYS A 104 -9.51 -15.60 5.52
N ASP A 105 -10.77 -15.20 5.42
CA ASP A 105 -11.13 -13.79 5.15
C ASP A 105 -10.65 -12.86 6.27
N ALA A 106 -10.78 -13.25 7.53
CA ALA A 106 -10.23 -12.51 8.67
C ALA A 106 -8.70 -12.35 8.56
N GLY A 107 -7.99 -13.40 8.15
CA GLY A 107 -6.54 -13.34 7.92
C GLY A 107 -6.15 -12.46 6.73
N LEU A 108 -6.93 -12.48 5.65
CA LEU A 108 -6.73 -11.61 4.49
C LEU A 108 -6.94 -10.14 4.85
N ILE A 109 -7.95 -9.82 5.66
CA ILE A 109 -8.17 -8.47 6.20
C ILE A 109 -6.98 -8.05 7.05
N ALA A 110 -6.51 -8.92 7.95
CA ALA A 110 -5.37 -8.59 8.80
C ALA A 110 -4.10 -8.28 7.97
N ALA A 111 -3.85 -9.03 6.89
CA ALA A 111 -2.74 -8.74 5.98
C ALA A 111 -2.93 -7.42 5.23
N ALA A 112 -4.14 -7.17 4.71
CA ALA A 112 -4.48 -5.93 4.00
C ALA A 112 -4.32 -4.70 4.91
N GLN A 113 -4.81 -4.72 6.14
CA GLN A 113 -4.65 -3.59 7.07
C GLN A 113 -3.18 -3.29 7.37
N ARG A 114 -2.30 -4.30 7.45
CA ARG A 114 -0.86 -4.05 7.63
C ARG A 114 -0.23 -3.37 6.41
N ILE A 115 -0.72 -3.68 5.21
CA ILE A 115 -0.36 -2.98 3.96
C ILE A 115 -0.82 -1.51 4.05
N GLU A 116 -2.11 -1.25 4.34
CA GLU A 116 -2.63 0.11 4.46
C GLU A 116 -1.84 0.95 5.46
N HIS A 117 -1.53 0.39 6.63
CA HIS A 117 -0.77 1.08 7.67
C HIS A 117 0.67 1.42 7.24
N TYR A 118 1.31 0.58 6.42
CA TYR A 118 2.59 0.89 5.82
C TYR A 118 2.49 2.09 4.88
N GLU A 119 1.47 2.11 4.02
CA GLU A 119 1.26 3.16 3.03
C GLU A 119 0.85 4.48 3.67
N ILE A 120 -0.04 4.46 4.67
CA ILE A 120 -0.42 5.64 5.47
C ILE A 120 0.83 6.29 6.09
N ALA A 121 1.75 5.48 6.65
CA ALA A 121 3.00 5.98 7.21
C ALA A 121 3.92 6.56 6.13
N GLY A 122 4.06 5.87 4.99
CA GLY A 122 4.88 6.30 3.87
C GLY A 122 4.37 7.61 3.25
N TYR A 123 3.10 7.66 2.84
CA TYR A 123 2.47 8.84 2.26
C TYR A 123 2.44 10.04 3.20
N GLY A 124 2.12 9.83 4.48
CA GLY A 124 2.19 10.91 5.48
C GLY A 124 3.59 11.53 5.61
N THR A 125 4.62 10.69 5.47
CA THR A 125 6.04 11.12 5.48
C THR A 125 6.39 11.93 4.24
N VAL A 126 6.17 11.39 3.04
CA VAL A 126 6.55 12.09 1.79
C VAL A 126 5.72 13.35 1.56
N ALA A 127 4.44 13.38 1.98
CA ALA A 127 3.64 14.58 1.95
C ALA A 127 4.24 15.69 2.83
N THR A 128 4.78 15.32 3.99
CA THR A 128 5.46 16.26 4.89
C THR A 128 6.76 16.77 4.27
N TYR A 129 7.53 15.90 3.60
CA TYR A 129 8.74 16.32 2.87
C TYR A 129 8.41 17.26 1.72
N ALA A 130 7.40 16.94 0.90
CA ALA A 130 6.92 17.80 -0.17
C ALA A 130 6.57 19.21 0.34
N LYS A 131 5.89 19.30 1.49
CA LYS A 131 5.59 20.59 2.14
C LYS A 131 6.86 21.36 2.51
N VAL A 132 7.84 20.70 3.12
CA VAL A 132 9.10 21.33 3.56
C VAL A 132 9.93 21.81 2.36
N LEU A 133 9.93 21.04 1.28
CA LEU A 133 10.65 21.33 0.03
C LEU A 133 9.92 22.35 -0.87
N GLY A 134 8.69 22.75 -0.53
CA GLY A 134 7.91 23.73 -1.28
C GLY A 134 7.14 23.17 -2.48
N HIS A 135 7.03 21.84 -2.60
CA HIS A 135 6.28 21.15 -3.65
C HIS A 135 4.78 21.08 -3.31
N GLN A 136 4.09 22.21 -3.40
CA GLN A 136 2.67 22.31 -3.00
C GLN A 136 1.75 21.35 -3.79
N GLN A 137 1.98 21.20 -5.09
CA GLN A 137 1.19 20.27 -5.91
C GLN A 137 1.44 18.80 -5.53
N HIS A 138 2.69 18.42 -5.24
CA HIS A 138 2.98 17.06 -4.78
C HIS A 138 2.33 16.79 -3.43
N LEU A 139 2.39 17.76 -2.50
CA LEU A 139 1.72 17.65 -1.21
C LEU A 139 0.23 17.33 -1.37
N GLU A 140 -0.47 18.01 -2.26
CA GLU A 140 -1.90 17.79 -2.50
C GLU A 140 -2.17 16.37 -3.04
N LEU A 141 -1.41 15.93 -4.03
CA LEU A 141 -1.53 14.57 -4.59
C LEU A 141 -1.22 13.49 -3.55
N LEU A 142 -0.16 13.66 -2.77
CA LEU A 142 0.26 12.69 -1.76
C LEU A 142 -0.73 12.62 -0.58
N ARG A 143 -1.32 13.76 -0.18
CA ARG A 143 -2.38 13.78 0.85
C ARG A 143 -3.69 13.19 0.34
N GLN A 144 -3.97 13.33 -0.96
CA GLN A 144 -5.12 12.65 -1.57
C GLN A 144 -4.94 11.13 -1.45
N THR A 145 -3.79 10.59 -1.86
CA THR A 145 -3.52 9.16 -1.70
C THR A 145 -3.58 8.72 -0.24
N GLU A 146 -2.91 9.43 0.68
CA GLU A 146 -2.97 9.09 2.12
C GLU A 146 -4.40 9.04 2.67
N SER A 147 -5.30 9.91 2.19
CA SER A 147 -6.71 9.92 2.60
C SER A 147 -7.48 8.72 2.05
N GLU A 148 -7.14 8.24 0.86
CA GLU A 148 -7.72 7.04 0.25
C GLU A 148 -7.30 5.81 1.06
N GLU A 149 -6.02 5.65 1.42
CA GLU A 149 -5.58 4.49 2.22
C GLU A 149 -6.23 4.45 3.60
N LYS A 150 -6.36 5.61 4.27
CA LYS A 150 -7.10 5.70 5.54
C LYS A 150 -8.56 5.30 5.39
N ALA A 151 -9.18 5.64 4.26
CA ALA A 151 -10.55 5.25 3.99
C ALA A 151 -10.65 3.75 3.71
N THR A 152 -9.67 3.17 3.02
CA THR A 152 -9.59 1.72 2.77
C THR A 152 -9.39 0.92 4.05
N ASP A 153 -8.45 1.31 4.93
CA ASP A 153 -8.30 0.69 6.24
C ASP A 153 -9.57 0.80 7.11
N SER A 154 -10.26 1.94 7.06
CA SER A 154 -11.53 2.12 7.76
C SER A 154 -12.62 1.17 7.24
N LYS A 155 -12.69 0.94 5.91
CA LYS A 155 -13.60 -0.04 5.30
C LYS A 155 -13.23 -1.47 5.72
N LEU A 156 -11.95 -1.82 5.68
CA LEU A 156 -11.45 -3.13 6.12
C LEU A 156 -11.79 -3.40 7.59
N THR A 157 -11.64 -2.40 8.45
CA THR A 157 -12.05 -2.47 9.86
C THR A 157 -13.55 -2.76 10.00
N ALA A 158 -14.40 -2.14 9.17
CA ALA A 158 -15.83 -2.40 9.19
C ALA A 158 -16.14 -3.83 8.76
N PHE A 159 -15.52 -4.34 7.69
CA PHE A 159 -15.68 -5.74 7.25
C PHE A 159 -15.23 -6.73 8.33
N ALA A 160 -14.14 -6.41 9.03
CA ALA A 160 -13.61 -7.23 10.12
C ALA A 160 -14.63 -7.44 11.25
N GLN A 161 -15.51 -6.46 11.53
CA GLN A 161 -16.48 -6.58 12.61
C GLN A 161 -17.46 -7.73 12.38
N GLU A 162 -17.92 -7.94 11.15
CA GLU A 162 -18.86 -9.01 10.80
C GLU A 162 -18.11 -10.33 10.55
N ILE A 163 -17.05 -10.29 9.74
CA ILE A 163 -16.29 -11.49 9.35
C ILE A 163 -15.62 -12.15 10.56
N ASN A 164 -15.11 -11.38 11.53
CA ASN A 164 -14.50 -11.96 12.72
C ASN A 164 -15.53 -12.66 13.63
N LEU A 165 -16.79 -12.23 13.63
CA LEU A 165 -17.86 -12.91 14.38
C LEU A 165 -18.17 -14.28 13.77
N GLU A 166 -18.18 -14.37 12.45
CA GLU A 166 -18.32 -15.66 11.75
C GLU A 166 -17.09 -16.55 11.98
N ALA A 167 -15.88 -15.98 11.86
CA ALA A 167 -14.63 -16.69 12.10
C ALA A 167 -14.49 -17.22 13.54
N ALA A 168 -15.08 -16.54 14.53
CA ALA A 168 -15.08 -16.99 15.92
C ALA A 168 -15.96 -18.23 16.17
N GLN A 169 -16.85 -18.58 15.23
CA GLN A 169 -17.79 -19.70 15.32
C GLN A 169 -17.41 -20.87 14.38
N ALA A 170 -16.25 -20.77 13.73
CA ALA A 170 -15.79 -21.58 12.59
C ALA A 170 -15.17 -22.94 12.93
#